data_AF-A0A0F9MYR5-F1
#
_entry.id   AF-A0A0F9MYR5-F1
#
_cell.length_a   1.000
_cell.length_b   1.000
_cell.length_c   1.000
_cell.angle_alpha   90.00
_cell.angle_beta   90.00
_cell.angle_gamma   90.00
#
_symmetry.space_group_name_H-M   'P 1'
#
loop_
_entity.id
_entity.type
_entity.pdbx_description
1 polymer ?
#
loop_
_entity_poly.entity_id
_entity_poly.type
_entity_poly.pdbx_seq_one_letter_code
_entity_poly.pdbx_strand_id
1 'polypeptide(L)'
;WKQQYNSCVKDMVEEVLDAMINGRNSASDTNRPYSVFQWVGQGTAGQTGGFNGYYGCYNDSTTTTGTVFNKGGINAVTYTDWANYFADHDNNIDDSLLTILDTATRKLNFQPPVIPEKLPMEKVNYAMYTNDTVIKNLNAFYAKSDDNMGYRPDAHYGTPGFNRIPMVYTPPLDTANLAVYGTNPILGLNHNFIYPVILRNWDFRITRQVANLRHTVMELYMDLVYQIWCNSSPKYCGFLITEPEQTPS
;
A
#
# COMPACT_ATOMS: atom_id res chain seq x y z
N TRP A 1 -32.02 -6.52 11.54
CA TRP A 1 -31.17 -5.34 11.79
C TRP A 1 -29.70 -5.69 12.00
N LYS A 2 -29.27 -6.50 13.01
CA LYS A 2 -27.85 -6.83 13.22
C LYS A 2 -27.16 -7.45 11.99
N GLN A 3 -27.82 -8.37 11.31
CA GLN A 3 -27.27 -9.02 10.10
C GLN A 3 -27.13 -8.04 8.93
N GLN A 4 -28.13 -7.19 8.69
CA GLN A 4 -28.08 -6.15 7.66
C GLN A 4 -27.03 -5.09 7.97
N TYR A 5 -26.87 -4.72 9.24
CA TYR A 5 -25.82 -3.83 9.70
C TYR A 5 -24.43 -4.42 9.43
N ASN A 6 -24.21 -5.69 9.81
CA ASN A 6 -22.93 -6.35 9.55
C ASN A 6 -22.64 -6.48 8.05
N SER A 7 -23.65 -6.72 7.21
CA SER A 7 -23.48 -6.73 5.75
C SER A 7 -23.08 -5.35 5.23
N CYS A 8 -23.79 -4.29 5.64
CA CYS A 8 -23.49 -2.93 5.20
C CYS A 8 -22.08 -2.49 5.62
N VAL A 9 -21.66 -2.79 6.85
CA VAL A 9 -20.28 -2.51 7.31
C VAL A 9 -19.26 -3.29 6.48
N LYS A 10 -19.54 -4.56 6.19
CA LYS A 10 -18.64 -5.38 5.38
C LYS A 10 -18.49 -4.80 3.97
N ASP A 11 -19.61 -4.52 3.30
CA ASP A 11 -19.62 -4.00 1.93
C ASP A 11 -18.89 -2.64 1.86
N MET A 12 -19.11 -1.76 2.86
CA MET A 12 -18.39 -0.49 2.94
C MET A 12 -16.89 -0.67 3.17
N VAL A 13 -16.47 -1.59 4.04
CA VAL A 13 -15.04 -1.85 4.29
C VAL A 13 -14.35 -2.43 3.07
N GLU A 14 -15.01 -3.31 2.32
CA GLU A 14 -14.48 -3.88 1.08
C GLU A 14 -14.29 -2.80 0.00
N GLU A 15 -15.28 -1.92 -0.20
CA GLU A 15 -15.18 -0.79 -1.13
C GLU A 15 -14.12 0.24 -0.70
N VAL A 16 -13.99 0.50 0.59
CA VAL A 16 -12.95 1.38 1.14
C VAL A 16 -11.57 0.79 0.88
N LEU A 17 -11.39 -0.51 1.11
CA LEU A 17 -10.12 -1.19 0.87
C LEU A 17 -9.74 -1.14 -0.62
N ASP A 18 -10.69 -1.40 -1.53
CA ASP A 18 -10.48 -1.29 -2.97
C ASP A 18 -10.03 0.14 -3.36
N ALA A 19 -10.78 1.14 -2.91
CA ALA A 19 -10.49 2.54 -3.21
C ALA A 19 -9.17 3.04 -2.59
N MET A 20 -8.80 2.57 -1.39
CA MET A 20 -7.52 2.91 -0.73
C MET A 20 -6.30 2.40 -1.51
N ILE A 21 -6.45 1.29 -2.24
CA ILE A 21 -5.40 0.66 -3.02
C ILE A 21 -5.42 1.16 -4.47
N ASN A 22 -6.54 1.04 -5.16
CA ASN A 22 -6.64 1.35 -6.59
C ASN A 22 -6.80 2.84 -6.87
N GLY A 23 -7.42 3.61 -5.98
CA GLY A 23 -7.57 5.06 -6.14
C GLY A 23 -8.51 5.45 -7.28
N ARG A 24 -8.29 6.64 -7.84
CA ARG A 24 -9.17 7.27 -8.86
C ARG A 24 -8.94 6.70 -10.24
N ASN A 25 -10.01 6.58 -11.02
CA ASN A 25 -9.94 6.09 -12.40
C ASN A 25 -9.71 7.21 -13.44
N SER A 26 -9.70 8.48 -13.05
CA SER A 26 -9.36 9.61 -13.94
C SER A 26 -9.25 10.92 -13.15
N ALA A 27 -8.78 11.99 -13.79
CA ALA A 27 -8.82 13.34 -13.23
C ALA A 27 -10.25 13.87 -12.99
N SER A 28 -11.24 13.38 -13.75
CA SER A 28 -12.66 13.72 -13.58
C SER A 28 -13.38 12.88 -12.53
N ASP A 29 -12.78 11.79 -12.06
CA ASP A 29 -13.35 10.94 -11.02
C ASP A 29 -13.22 11.64 -9.66
N THR A 30 -14.32 12.26 -9.23
CA THR A 30 -14.42 12.91 -7.92
C THR A 30 -14.99 11.98 -6.84
N ASN A 31 -15.40 10.76 -7.21
CA ASN A 31 -16.11 9.86 -6.31
C ASN A 31 -15.13 9.00 -5.51
N ARG A 32 -13.99 8.65 -6.11
CA ARG A 32 -12.95 7.88 -5.43
C ARG A 32 -11.92 8.81 -4.75
N PRO A 33 -11.54 8.57 -3.49
CA PRO A 33 -10.42 9.25 -2.87
C PRO A 33 -9.11 8.82 -3.53
N TYR A 34 -8.03 9.52 -3.22
CA TYR A 34 -6.73 9.08 -3.71
C TYR A 34 -6.15 7.95 -2.85
N SER A 35 -5.45 7.04 -3.52
CA SER A 35 -4.87 5.83 -2.92
C SER A 35 -3.53 6.08 -2.21
N VAL A 36 -3.09 5.06 -1.48
CA VAL A 36 -1.73 5.01 -0.91
C VAL A 36 -0.65 5.08 -2.01
N PHE A 37 -0.91 4.46 -3.16
CA PHE A 37 0.01 4.44 -4.30
C PHE A 37 0.14 5.77 -5.03
N GLN A 38 -0.74 6.75 -4.78
CA GLN A 38 -0.42 8.13 -5.18
C GLN A 38 0.87 8.59 -4.52
N TRP A 39 1.04 8.32 -3.23
CA TRP A 39 2.18 8.82 -2.47
C TRP A 39 3.41 7.94 -2.73
N VAL A 40 3.22 6.62 -2.71
CA VAL A 40 4.26 5.62 -2.96
C VAL A 40 4.01 4.99 -4.34
N GLY A 41 4.34 5.76 -5.38
CA GLY A 41 4.03 5.43 -6.77
C GLY A 41 5.15 4.69 -7.50
N GLN A 42 4.83 4.20 -8.69
CA GLN A 42 5.77 3.57 -9.60
C GLN A 42 6.85 4.55 -10.09
N GLY A 43 8.00 4.00 -10.47
CA GLY A 43 9.06 4.69 -11.18
C GLY A 43 9.34 4.04 -12.54
N THR A 44 10.49 4.37 -13.12
CA THR A 44 10.93 3.84 -14.41
C THR A 44 11.25 2.35 -14.35
N ALA A 45 10.78 1.58 -15.33
CA ALA A 45 11.15 0.18 -15.53
C ALA A 45 12.68 -0.03 -15.63
N GLY A 46 13.18 -1.15 -15.13
CA GLY A 46 14.60 -1.51 -15.11
C GLY A 46 15.44 -0.77 -14.05
N GLN A 47 14.83 0.02 -13.17
CA GLN A 47 15.57 0.75 -12.13
C GLN A 47 15.88 -0.15 -10.92
N THR A 48 17.16 -0.40 -10.65
CA THR A 48 17.62 -1.24 -9.52
C THR A 48 17.56 -0.53 -8.14
N GLY A 49 16.85 0.59 -8.03
CA GLY A 49 16.59 1.28 -6.76
C GLY A 49 17.06 2.74 -6.70
N GLY A 50 16.12 3.66 -6.47
CA GLY A 50 16.38 5.09 -6.34
C GLY A 50 15.14 5.89 -5.96
N PHE A 51 15.31 7.20 -5.72
CA PHE A 51 14.20 8.12 -5.50
C PHE A 51 13.62 8.57 -6.84
N ASN A 52 12.95 7.64 -7.53
CA ASN A 52 12.47 7.83 -8.89
C ASN A 52 10.93 7.76 -9.00
N GLY A 53 10.23 7.53 -7.88
CA GLY A 53 8.77 7.53 -7.84
C GLY A 53 8.21 8.95 -7.77
N TYR A 54 8.24 9.66 -8.89
CA TYR A 54 7.87 11.07 -8.98
C TYR A 54 6.36 11.32 -9.08
N TYR A 55 5.64 10.41 -9.74
CA TYR A 55 4.24 10.62 -10.11
C TYR A 55 3.30 9.65 -9.40
N GLY A 56 2.06 10.08 -9.21
CA GLY A 56 0.95 9.18 -8.96
C GLY A 56 0.29 8.83 -10.30
N CYS A 57 -0.37 7.68 -10.37
CA CYS A 57 -1.07 7.23 -11.57
C CYS A 57 -2.56 7.03 -11.27
N TYR A 58 -3.41 7.36 -12.24
CA TYR A 58 -4.82 6.99 -12.19
C TYR A 58 -4.99 5.50 -12.52
N ASN A 59 -6.04 4.88 -12.02
CA ASN A 59 -6.46 3.53 -12.35
C ASN A 59 -7.36 3.53 -13.60
N ASP A 60 -6.85 4.07 -14.70
CA ASP A 60 -7.58 4.25 -15.97
C ASP A 60 -7.23 3.22 -17.03
N SER A 61 -6.24 2.36 -16.74
CA SER A 61 -5.74 1.34 -17.65
C SER A 61 -5.62 -0.01 -16.95
N THR A 62 -5.75 -1.09 -17.73
CA THR A 62 -5.52 -2.47 -17.26
C THR A 62 -4.32 -3.13 -17.93
N THR A 63 -3.72 -2.46 -18.92
CA THR A 63 -2.66 -3.00 -19.79
C THR A 63 -1.49 -2.05 -20.00
N THR A 64 -1.43 -0.94 -19.25
CA THR A 64 -0.33 0.02 -19.26
C THR A 64 -0.32 0.79 -17.93
N THR A 65 0.79 1.46 -17.63
CA THR A 65 0.83 2.48 -16.57
C THR A 65 -0.24 3.54 -16.83
N GLY A 66 -0.99 3.90 -15.78
CA GLY A 66 -2.12 4.81 -15.93
C GLY A 66 -1.68 6.25 -16.13
N THR A 67 -2.63 7.12 -16.47
CA THR A 67 -2.33 8.55 -16.68
C THR A 67 -1.67 9.15 -15.45
N VAL A 68 -0.50 9.77 -15.65
CA VAL A 68 0.31 10.33 -14.56
C VAL A 68 -0.22 11.67 -14.08
N PHE A 69 0.00 11.97 -12.79
CA PHE A 69 -0.27 13.29 -12.22
C PHE A 69 0.74 13.65 -11.13
N ASN A 70 0.85 14.97 -10.89
CA ASN A 70 1.74 15.54 -9.88
C ASN A 70 1.24 15.26 -8.46
N LYS A 71 2.08 14.65 -7.63
CA LYS A 71 1.76 14.32 -6.24
C LYS A 71 1.55 15.58 -5.42
N GLY A 72 0.36 15.73 -4.85
CA GLY A 72 0.01 16.94 -4.08
C GLY A 72 0.09 18.23 -4.90
N GLY A 73 0.02 18.14 -6.24
CA GLY A 73 0.14 19.30 -7.13
C GLY A 73 1.56 19.87 -7.28
N ILE A 74 2.58 19.19 -6.75
CA ILE A 74 3.98 19.63 -6.83
C ILE A 74 4.62 19.06 -8.09
N ASN A 75 5.28 19.93 -8.87
CA ASN A 75 5.97 19.52 -10.09
C ASN A 75 7.25 18.74 -9.76
N ALA A 76 7.26 17.47 -10.16
CA ALA A 76 8.39 16.56 -9.95
C ALA A 76 9.71 16.99 -10.59
N VAL A 77 9.65 17.73 -11.71
CA VAL A 77 10.85 18.22 -12.41
C VAL A 77 11.53 19.33 -11.62
N THR A 78 10.75 20.15 -10.90
CA THR A 78 11.28 21.27 -10.11
C THR A 78 11.74 20.82 -8.72
N TYR A 79 11.03 19.86 -8.13
CA TYR A 79 11.27 19.40 -6.77
C TYR A 79 11.62 17.91 -6.77
N THR A 80 12.87 17.60 -7.10
CA THR A 80 13.36 16.21 -7.20
C THR A 80 13.36 15.47 -5.85
N ASP A 81 13.34 16.21 -4.74
CA ASP A 81 13.18 15.64 -3.38
C ASP A 81 11.75 15.13 -3.09
N TRP A 82 10.81 15.36 -4.01
CA TRP A 82 9.41 14.94 -3.90
C TRP A 82 9.13 13.58 -4.55
N ALA A 83 10.12 12.68 -4.52
CA ALA A 83 10.02 11.31 -5.01
C ALA A 83 10.03 10.28 -3.87
N ASN A 84 9.26 9.20 -4.02
CA ASN A 84 9.41 8.02 -3.17
C ASN A 84 10.53 7.10 -3.70
N TYR A 85 11.00 6.21 -2.82
CA TYR A 85 11.89 5.15 -3.25
C TYR A 85 11.13 4.13 -4.10
N PHE A 86 11.71 3.80 -5.25
CA PHE A 86 11.19 2.82 -6.18
C PHE A 86 12.32 1.90 -6.63
N ALA A 87 12.02 0.61 -6.79
CA ALA A 87 12.88 -0.32 -7.49
C ALA A 87 12.06 -1.32 -8.30
N ASP A 88 12.61 -1.72 -9.43
CA ASP A 88 12.09 -2.78 -10.26
C ASP A 88 12.76 -4.11 -9.90
N HIS A 89 11.97 -5.15 -9.71
CA HIS A 89 12.47 -6.50 -9.51
C HIS A 89 12.58 -7.29 -10.82
N ASP A 90 12.14 -6.76 -11.97
CA ASP A 90 12.29 -7.33 -13.32
C ASP A 90 11.85 -8.81 -13.38
N ASN A 91 10.71 -9.10 -12.75
CA ASN A 91 10.16 -10.45 -12.53
C ASN A 91 11.09 -11.44 -11.76
N ASN A 92 12.22 -10.98 -11.22
CA ASN A 92 13.17 -11.75 -10.44
C ASN A 92 12.81 -11.69 -8.94
N ILE A 93 11.99 -12.64 -8.49
CA ILE A 93 11.65 -12.83 -7.07
C ILE A 93 12.65 -13.82 -6.44
N ASP A 94 13.94 -13.49 -6.52
CA ASP A 94 15.06 -14.33 -6.09
C ASP A 94 16.03 -13.56 -5.15
N ASP A 95 17.31 -13.96 -5.10
CA ASP A 95 18.35 -13.27 -4.34
C ASP A 95 18.47 -11.78 -4.67
N SER A 96 18.22 -11.39 -5.91
CA SER A 96 18.28 -9.99 -6.33
C SER A 96 17.25 -9.14 -5.59
N LEU A 97 16.05 -9.68 -5.34
CA LEU A 97 15.00 -9.01 -4.57
C LEU A 97 15.45 -8.70 -3.14
N LEU A 98 16.16 -9.63 -2.49
CA LEU A 98 16.69 -9.41 -1.13
C LEU A 98 17.73 -8.28 -1.12
N THR A 99 18.58 -8.18 -2.15
CA THR A 99 19.54 -7.08 -2.27
C THR A 99 18.87 -5.72 -2.50
N ILE A 100 17.77 -5.71 -3.27
CA ILE A 100 16.96 -4.52 -3.50
C ILE A 100 16.25 -4.09 -2.20
N LEU A 101 15.67 -5.04 -1.45
CA LEU A 101 15.04 -4.81 -0.15
C LEU A 101 16.04 -4.30 0.90
N ASP A 102 17.23 -4.89 0.97
CA ASP A 102 18.30 -4.41 1.84
C ASP A 102 18.69 -2.97 1.50
N THR A 103 18.85 -2.67 0.21
CA THR A 103 19.18 -1.32 -0.24
C THR A 103 18.08 -0.32 0.07
N ALA A 104 16.80 -0.69 -0.12
CA ALA A 104 15.64 0.13 0.18
C ALA A 104 15.55 0.45 1.68
N THR A 105 15.65 -0.58 2.52
CA THR A 105 15.56 -0.43 3.97
C THR A 105 16.72 0.38 4.54
N ARG A 106 17.95 0.22 4.02
CA ARG A 106 19.11 1.04 4.40
C ARG A 106 18.96 2.50 3.97
N LYS A 107 18.56 2.77 2.71
CA LYS A 107 18.43 4.16 2.21
C LYS A 107 17.32 4.95 2.89
N LEU A 108 16.25 4.28 3.31
CA LEU A 108 15.11 4.89 4.00
C LEU A 108 15.22 4.86 5.52
N ASN A 109 16.26 4.24 6.08
CA ASN A 109 16.35 3.90 7.50
C ASN A 109 15.07 3.23 8.01
N PHE A 110 14.53 2.30 7.20
CA PHE A 110 13.32 1.54 7.48
C PHE A 110 13.66 0.44 8.49
N GLN A 111 13.74 0.82 9.77
CA GLN A 111 14.18 -0.03 10.86
C GLN A 111 13.05 -0.24 11.87
N PRO A 112 12.85 -1.47 12.38
CA PRO A 112 11.88 -1.68 13.44
C PRO A 112 12.26 -0.82 14.67
N PRO A 113 11.27 -0.27 15.39
CA PRO A 113 11.56 0.57 16.55
C PRO A 113 12.33 -0.22 17.60
N VAL A 114 13.57 0.19 17.88
CA VAL A 114 14.30 -0.29 19.05
C VAL A 114 13.71 0.46 20.24
N ILE A 115 12.88 -0.22 21.04
CA ILE A 115 12.25 0.38 22.22
C ILE A 115 13.25 0.30 23.37
N PRO A 116 13.93 1.40 23.78
CA PRO A 116 14.54 1.44 25.09
C PRO A 116 13.42 1.42 26.14
N GLU A 117 13.57 0.57 27.15
CA GLU A 117 12.57 0.16 28.15
C GLU A 117 11.88 1.30 28.93
N LYS A 118 12.24 2.58 28.72
CA LYS A 118 11.88 3.71 29.60
C LYS A 118 11.45 5.02 28.92
N LEU A 119 11.27 5.10 27.59
CA LEU A 119 10.80 6.33 26.95
C LEU A 119 9.44 6.14 26.23
N PRO A 120 8.46 7.04 26.43
CA PRO A 120 7.26 7.10 25.62
C PRO A 120 7.60 7.78 24.29
N MET A 121 8.37 7.11 23.44
CA MET A 121 8.51 7.52 22.04
C MET A 121 7.32 7.02 21.23
N GLU A 122 6.81 7.86 20.33
CA GLU A 122 5.89 7.44 19.29
C GLU A 122 6.51 6.25 18.55
N LYS A 123 5.88 5.09 18.67
CA LYS A 123 6.36 3.87 18.01
C LYS A 123 6.35 4.12 16.51
N VAL A 124 7.49 3.91 15.86
CA VAL A 124 7.52 4.00 14.40
C VAL A 124 6.84 2.77 13.83
N ASN A 125 5.66 2.98 13.24
CA ASN A 125 4.81 1.91 12.73
C ASN A 125 5.16 1.62 11.27
N TYR A 126 6.21 0.82 11.09
CA TYR A 126 6.60 0.28 9.79
C TYR A 126 5.83 -1.00 9.49
N ALA A 127 5.23 -1.08 8.31
CA ALA A 127 4.58 -2.28 7.81
C ALA A 127 4.98 -2.53 6.36
N MET A 128 5.20 -3.80 6.01
CA MET A 128 5.37 -4.23 4.63
C MET A 128 4.11 -4.97 4.20
N TYR A 129 3.58 -4.65 3.02
CA TYR A 129 2.41 -5.29 2.43
C TYR A 129 2.79 -5.90 1.09
N THR A 130 2.28 -7.09 0.81
CA THR A 130 2.61 -7.81 -0.42
C THR A 130 1.51 -8.81 -0.79
N ASN A 131 1.62 -9.38 -1.98
CA ASN A 131 0.78 -10.46 -2.47
C ASN A 131 1.27 -11.85 -2.00
N ASP A 132 0.45 -12.88 -2.23
CA ASP A 132 0.71 -14.26 -1.84
C ASP A 132 1.86 -14.89 -2.65
N THR A 133 2.00 -14.54 -3.93
CA THR A 133 3.09 -15.05 -4.80
C THR A 133 4.47 -14.70 -4.26
N VAL A 134 4.68 -13.44 -3.86
CA VAL A 134 5.95 -13.01 -3.26
C VAL A 134 6.21 -13.75 -1.93
N ILE A 135 5.19 -13.89 -1.08
CA ILE A 135 5.31 -14.61 0.20
C ILE A 135 5.72 -16.06 -0.03
N LYS A 136 5.07 -16.76 -0.97
CA LYS A 136 5.37 -18.14 -1.32
C LYS A 136 6.79 -18.31 -1.83
N ASN A 137 7.22 -17.44 -2.76
CA ASN A 137 8.57 -17.48 -3.32
C ASN A 137 9.64 -17.20 -2.25
N LEU A 138 9.39 -16.25 -1.36
CA LEU A 138 10.30 -15.90 -0.27
C LEU A 138 10.42 -17.02 0.77
N ASN A 139 9.30 -17.67 1.14
CA ASN A 139 9.32 -18.84 2.02
C ASN A 139 10.04 -20.03 1.37
N ALA A 140 9.84 -20.25 0.06
CA ALA A 140 10.56 -21.29 -0.67
C ALA A 140 12.07 -21.01 -0.74
N PHE A 141 12.46 -19.73 -0.85
CA PHE A 141 13.84 -19.31 -0.80
C PHE A 141 14.48 -19.57 0.58
N TYR A 142 13.78 -19.21 1.66
CA TYR A 142 14.25 -19.51 3.02
C TYR A 142 14.38 -21.01 3.29
N ALA A 143 13.49 -21.83 2.75
CA ALA A 143 13.61 -23.29 2.82
C ALA A 143 14.85 -23.81 2.09
N LYS A 144 15.14 -23.31 0.86
CA LYS A 144 16.34 -23.67 0.10
C LYS A 144 17.64 -23.24 0.78
N SER A 145 17.61 -22.08 1.46
CA SER A 145 18.76 -21.57 2.21
C SER A 145 19.15 -22.50 3.37
N ASP A 146 18.17 -23.23 3.92
CA ASP A 146 18.34 -24.11 5.08
C ASP A 146 18.57 -25.60 4.71
N ASP A 147 18.64 -25.94 3.41
CA ASP A 147 18.91 -27.32 2.96
C ASP A 147 20.26 -27.88 3.48
N ASN A 148 21.16 -27.01 3.95
CA ASN A 148 22.41 -27.41 4.59
C ASN A 148 22.25 -27.88 6.06
N MET A 149 21.13 -27.57 6.72
CA MET A 149 20.85 -27.95 8.12
C MET A 149 19.80 -29.06 8.29
N GLY A 150 19.19 -29.51 7.19
CA GLY A 150 18.22 -30.61 7.15
C GLY A 150 16.77 -30.12 7.13
N TYR A 151 16.00 -30.66 6.20
CA TYR A 151 14.63 -30.23 5.88
C TYR A 151 13.66 -30.33 7.07
N ARG A 152 13.22 -29.18 7.60
CA ARG A 152 12.14 -29.08 8.58
C ARG A 152 10.90 -28.44 7.95
N PRO A 153 9.93 -29.22 7.46
CA PRO A 153 8.79 -28.69 6.72
C PRO A 153 7.97 -27.65 7.50
N ASP A 154 7.84 -27.79 8.82
CA ASP A 154 7.03 -26.88 9.64
C ASP A 154 7.76 -25.58 10.06
N ALA A 155 9.06 -25.47 9.83
CA ALA A 155 9.84 -24.32 10.31
C ALA A 155 9.86 -23.13 9.33
N HIS A 156 9.49 -23.35 8.06
CA HIS A 156 9.72 -22.38 6.97
C HIS A 156 8.45 -21.77 6.38
N TYR A 157 7.27 -22.31 6.72
CA TYR A 157 6.00 -21.74 6.27
C TYR A 157 5.40 -20.84 7.36
N GLY A 158 5.27 -19.56 7.04
CA GLY A 158 4.72 -18.54 7.92
C GLY A 158 4.70 -17.17 7.25
N THR A 159 4.55 -16.13 8.06
CA THR A 159 4.68 -14.75 7.60
C THR A 159 6.17 -14.41 7.49
N PRO A 160 6.73 -14.28 6.27
CA PRO A 160 8.14 -13.94 6.13
C PRO A 160 8.37 -12.54 6.69
N GLY A 161 9.50 -12.37 7.38
CA GLY A 161 9.96 -11.08 7.85
C GLY A 161 11.24 -10.69 7.14
N PHE A 162 11.43 -9.39 6.91
CA PHE A 162 12.69 -8.82 6.47
C PHE A 162 13.13 -7.75 7.46
N ASN A 163 14.35 -7.84 7.98
CA ASN A 163 14.86 -6.94 9.03
C ASN A 163 13.92 -6.85 10.26
N ARG A 164 13.30 -7.97 10.67
CA ARG A 164 12.29 -8.08 11.74
C ARG A 164 10.98 -7.31 11.50
N ILE A 165 10.75 -6.84 10.27
CA ILE A 165 9.48 -6.25 9.86
C ILE A 165 8.67 -7.34 9.15
N PRO A 166 7.45 -7.67 9.63
CA PRO A 166 6.63 -8.69 9.00
C PRO A 166 6.06 -8.20 7.67
N MET A 167 6.04 -9.09 6.66
CA MET A 167 5.35 -8.84 5.40
C MET A 167 3.91 -9.37 5.50
N VAL A 168 2.95 -8.45 5.52
CA VAL A 168 1.52 -8.74 5.68
C VAL A 168 0.89 -9.02 4.32
N TYR A 169 0.25 -10.18 4.21
CA TYR A 169 -0.54 -10.53 3.05
C TYR A 169 -1.73 -9.57 2.89
N THR A 170 -1.91 -9.03 1.69
CA THR A 170 -3.00 -8.09 1.37
C THR A 170 -3.76 -8.58 0.13
N PRO A 171 -5.00 -9.08 0.27
CA PRO A 171 -5.74 -9.72 -0.82
C PRO A 171 -5.90 -8.87 -2.10
N PRO A 172 -6.15 -7.54 -2.02
CA PRO A 172 -6.23 -6.70 -3.23
C PRO A 172 -4.96 -6.74 -4.10
N LEU A 173 -3.79 -7.00 -3.51
CA LEU A 173 -2.51 -6.99 -4.23
C LEU A 173 -2.24 -8.29 -5.02
N ASP A 174 -3.06 -9.34 -4.85
CA ASP A 174 -2.92 -10.59 -5.62
C ASP A 174 -3.28 -10.41 -7.10
N THR A 175 -4.19 -9.47 -7.39
CA THR A 175 -4.51 -9.12 -8.77
C THR A 175 -3.56 -8.03 -9.23
N ALA A 176 -2.82 -8.27 -10.31
CA ALA A 176 -1.93 -7.27 -10.87
C ALA A 176 -2.74 -6.05 -11.36
N ASN A 177 -2.29 -4.85 -10.98
CA ASN A 177 -2.83 -3.60 -11.49
C ASN A 177 -1.70 -2.80 -12.10
N LEU A 178 -1.54 -2.96 -13.42
CA LEU A 178 -0.45 -2.38 -14.20
C LEU A 178 -0.50 -0.84 -14.19
N ALA A 179 -1.69 -0.25 -14.01
CA ALA A 179 -1.85 1.20 -14.00
C ALA A 179 -1.28 1.86 -12.74
N VAL A 180 -1.41 1.22 -11.58
CA VAL A 180 -1.15 1.87 -10.27
C VAL A 180 0.09 1.32 -9.58
N TYR A 181 0.22 -0.01 -9.49
CA TYR A 181 1.22 -0.64 -8.63
C TYR A 181 1.96 -1.83 -9.26
N GLY A 182 1.61 -2.24 -10.48
CA GLY A 182 2.37 -3.22 -11.26
C GLY A 182 2.04 -4.65 -10.89
N THR A 183 2.99 -5.54 -11.15
CA THR A 183 2.91 -6.97 -10.83
C THR A 183 3.74 -7.28 -9.58
N ASN A 184 3.24 -8.16 -8.71
CA ASN A 184 3.94 -8.60 -7.49
C ASN A 184 4.48 -7.46 -6.59
N PRO A 185 3.64 -6.47 -6.21
CA PRO A 185 4.11 -5.31 -5.47
C PRO A 185 4.50 -5.65 -4.01
N ILE A 186 5.64 -5.10 -3.58
CA ILE A 186 6.07 -5.03 -2.18
C ILE A 186 6.04 -3.58 -1.75
N LEU A 187 5.13 -3.26 -0.84
CA LEU A 187 4.89 -1.92 -0.36
C LEU A 187 5.38 -1.79 1.08
N GLY A 188 6.44 -1.01 1.30
CA GLY A 188 6.89 -0.64 2.64
C GLY A 188 6.34 0.72 3.03
N LEU A 189 5.46 0.77 4.04
CA LEU A 189 4.87 2.03 4.52
C LEU A 189 5.37 2.39 5.92
N ASN A 190 5.59 3.69 6.12
CA ASN A 190 5.72 4.28 7.43
C ASN A 190 4.40 4.98 7.82
N HIS A 191 3.58 4.29 8.62
CA HIS A 191 2.26 4.79 9.03
C HIS A 191 2.32 6.03 9.93
N ASN A 192 3.50 6.45 10.40
CA ASN A 192 3.64 7.73 11.09
C ASN A 192 3.53 8.92 10.13
N PHE A 193 3.93 8.73 8.87
CA PHE A 193 3.86 9.79 7.86
C PHE A 193 2.67 9.65 6.94
N ILE A 194 2.22 8.42 6.64
CA ILE A 194 1.07 8.15 5.79
C ILE A 194 -0.09 7.58 6.60
N TYR A 195 -1.24 8.25 6.58
CA TYR A 195 -2.42 7.81 7.32
C TYR A 195 -3.71 8.33 6.69
N PRO A 196 -4.84 7.62 6.85
CA PRO A 196 -6.14 8.13 6.44
C PRO A 196 -6.60 9.26 7.37
N VAL A 197 -7.08 10.35 6.79
CA VAL A 197 -7.77 11.44 7.48
C VAL A 197 -9.25 11.33 7.15
N ILE A 198 -10.08 11.33 8.19
CA ILE A 198 -11.53 11.18 8.08
C ILE A 198 -12.19 12.51 8.45
N LEU A 199 -13.24 12.89 7.70
CA LEU A 199 -14.00 14.09 8.01
C LEU A 199 -14.71 13.94 9.36
N ARG A 200 -14.63 14.97 10.21
CA ARG A 200 -15.23 14.93 11.54
C ARG A 200 -16.73 14.65 11.44
N ASN A 201 -17.20 13.69 12.24
CA ASN A 201 -18.58 13.19 12.30
C ASN A 201 -19.02 12.30 11.12
N TRP A 202 -18.11 11.94 10.21
CA TRP A 202 -18.35 11.01 9.09
C TRP A 202 -17.46 9.77 9.23
N ASP A 203 -17.54 9.16 10.40
CA ASP A 203 -16.66 8.07 10.86
C ASP A 203 -17.51 6.84 11.20
N PHE A 204 -18.14 6.23 10.18
CA PHE A 204 -18.99 5.03 10.29
C PHE A 204 -20.11 5.15 11.33
N ARG A 205 -20.54 6.38 11.64
CA ARG A 205 -21.58 6.61 12.63
C ARG A 205 -22.93 6.32 12.02
N ILE A 206 -23.75 5.59 12.77
CA ILE A 206 -25.11 5.27 12.36
C ILE A 206 -26.00 6.49 12.62
N THR A 207 -26.58 7.02 11.55
CA THR A 207 -27.64 8.02 11.64
C THR A 207 -28.98 7.34 11.45
N ARG A 208 -29.93 7.59 12.36
CA ARG A 208 -31.27 7.00 12.33
C ARG A 208 -32.27 8.02 11.84
N GLN A 209 -33.07 7.65 10.84
CA GLN A 209 -34.15 8.48 10.33
C GLN A 209 -35.42 7.66 10.15
N VAL A 210 -36.58 8.26 10.40
CA VAL A 210 -37.87 7.62 10.08
C VAL A 210 -38.06 7.67 8.58
N ALA A 211 -38.37 6.53 7.96
CA ALA A 211 -38.53 6.46 6.51
C ALA A 211 -39.67 7.38 6.07
N ASN A 212 -39.40 8.25 5.10
CA ASN A 212 -40.44 9.10 4.54
C ASN A 212 -41.45 8.18 3.84
N LEU A 213 -42.74 8.29 4.16
CA LEU A 213 -43.87 7.49 3.62
C LEU A 213 -44.15 6.11 4.25
N ARG A 214 -43.42 5.66 5.29
CA ARG A 214 -43.72 4.39 6.01
C ARG A 214 -43.66 4.55 7.52
N HIS A 215 -44.79 4.43 8.22
CA HIS A 215 -44.85 4.67 9.67
C HIS A 215 -44.14 3.61 10.54
N THR A 216 -43.92 2.40 10.01
CA THR A 216 -43.29 1.28 10.73
C THR A 216 -41.83 1.04 10.35
N VAL A 217 -41.28 1.78 9.38
CA VAL A 217 -39.94 1.54 8.83
C VAL A 217 -38.99 2.64 9.25
N MET A 218 -37.80 2.23 9.69
CA MET A 218 -36.69 3.12 10.02
C MET A 218 -35.56 2.89 9.03
N GLU A 219 -34.99 3.99 8.52
CA GLU A 219 -33.81 4.01 7.68
C GLU A 219 -32.57 4.29 8.55
N LEU A 220 -31.50 3.55 8.27
CA LEU A 220 -30.21 3.63 8.95
C LEU A 220 -29.18 4.00 7.89
N TYR A 221 -28.58 5.18 8.03
CA TYR A 221 -27.50 5.64 7.16
C TYR A 221 -26.16 5.44 7.87
N MET A 222 -25.14 5.09 7.09
CA MET A 222 -23.75 5.00 7.52
C MET A 222 -22.91 5.70 6.47
N ASP A 223 -22.20 6.74 6.90
CA ASP A 223 -21.45 7.60 6.01
C ASP A 223 -19.97 7.57 6.38
N LEU A 224 -19.11 7.60 5.35
CA LEU A 224 -17.67 7.74 5.49
C LEU A 224 -17.15 8.69 4.41
N VAL A 225 -16.36 9.68 4.82
CA VAL A 225 -15.55 10.49 3.92
C VAL A 225 -14.13 10.49 4.45
N TYR A 226 -13.21 9.96 3.64
CA TYR A 226 -11.81 9.84 4.00
C TYR A 226 -10.89 10.24 2.84
N GLN A 227 -9.64 10.54 3.17
CA GLN A 227 -8.57 10.82 2.22
C GLN A 227 -7.23 10.37 2.80
N ILE A 228 -6.36 9.79 1.99
CA ILE A 228 -4.99 9.44 2.42
C ILE A 228 -4.12 10.70 2.42
N TRP A 229 -3.47 10.95 3.56
CA TRP A 229 -2.58 12.08 3.77
C TRP A 229 -1.14 11.62 4.02
N CYS A 230 -0.16 12.30 3.43
CA CYS A 230 1.26 12.14 3.74
C CYS A 230 1.73 13.48 4.37
N ASN A 231 2.12 13.44 5.66
CA ASN A 231 2.44 14.64 6.46
C ASN A 231 3.84 15.21 6.16
N SER A 232 4.66 14.48 5.41
CA SER A 232 6.03 14.85 5.06
C SER A 232 6.26 14.60 3.56
N SER A 233 7.49 14.78 3.08
CA SER A 233 7.85 14.38 1.72
C SER A 233 7.59 12.88 1.50
N PRO A 234 7.07 12.47 0.33
CA PRO A 234 6.92 11.06 -0.06
C PRO A 234 8.19 10.21 0.13
N LYS A 235 9.35 10.87 0.10
CA LYS A 235 10.67 10.30 0.38
C LYS A 235 10.74 9.52 1.70
N TYR A 236 10.00 9.94 2.72
CA TYR A 236 9.99 9.31 4.05
C TYR A 236 8.74 8.45 4.30
N CYS A 237 7.73 8.54 3.42
CA CYS A 237 6.46 7.83 3.56
C CYS A 237 6.62 6.32 3.26
N GLY A 238 7.56 5.92 2.39
CA GLY A 238 7.78 4.51 2.12
C GLY A 238 8.56 4.18 0.85
N PHE A 239 8.49 2.91 0.45
CA PHE A 239 9.00 2.40 -0.83
C PHE A 239 8.00 1.48 -1.53
N LEU A 240 8.11 1.43 -2.85
CA LEU A 240 7.46 0.44 -3.71
C LEU A 240 8.52 -0.35 -4.46
N ILE A 241 8.45 -1.67 -4.39
CA ILE A 241 9.24 -2.57 -5.24
C ILE A 241 8.24 -3.41 -6.03
N THR A 242 8.30 -3.34 -7.35
CA THR A 242 7.35 -4.02 -8.24
C THR A 242 7.91 -4.06 -9.65
N GLU A 243 7.37 -4.92 -10.50
CA GLU A 243 7.59 -4.88 -11.95
C GLU A 243 6.55 -3.94 -12.60
N PRO A 244 6.98 -2.76 -13.09
CA PRO A 244 6.14 -1.89 -13.89
C PRO A 244 6.14 -2.34 -15.36
N GLU A 245 5.03 -2.19 -16.07
CA GLU A 245 4.97 -2.53 -17.49
C GLU A 245 5.71 -1.50 -18.36
N GLN A 246 5.65 -0.22 -17.97
CA GLN A 246 6.28 0.90 -18.67
C GLN A 246 6.74 1.98 -17.70
N THR A 247 7.56 2.91 -18.20
CA THR A 247 7.97 4.09 -17.44
C THR A 247 6.81 5.08 -17.38
N PRO A 248 6.38 5.54 -16.18
CA PRO A 248 5.45 6.65 -16.08
C PRO A 248 6.11 7.90 -16.68
N SER A 249 5.57 8.40 -17.80
CA SER A 249 6.09 9.56 -18.54
C SER A 249 5.25 10.80 -18.32
#